data_AF-A0A843HK83-F1
#
_entry.id   AF-A0A843HK83-F1
#
_cell.length_a   1.000
_cell.length_b   1.000
_cell.length_c   1.000
_cell.angle_alpha   90.00
_cell.angle_beta   90.00
_cell.angle_gamma   90.00
#
_symmetry.space_group_name_H-M   'P 1'
#
loop_
_entity.id
_entity.type
_entity.pdbx_description
1 polymer ?
#
loop_
_entity_poly.entity_id
_entity_poly.type
_entity_poly.pdbx_seq_one_letter_code
_entity_poly.pdbx_strand_id
1 'polypeptide(L)'
;MKTAYINPYGQSAIEIIHDYGNITNITETTQEINTIIHNTHNQRPKHVNTIKDLCYEKIRQYYTYQLRKNNDNYNYLFTQSITHADTIATHTLLQATAVCYGHNSMEADMITRLIIETIRQRMESTYMDEVIDNSLSDYLDIHNTTLTDILPLINSNTLNLNHLLLNKEHLILSYDDFMNEYSSYLEHRRPETIYQLLCMSMKKELLLALIERQTQKYIYTIESMLKQIEPAGVIREVGSQIKKIEQEQVKMINDKRGKNNAFTNYNDDVPTPYITEAFPPCVRKALMGTNSGGRNYAVSLFLTPFLSYARLYPGVYARHIKNPRIIDMDPTLTITNEEILPLIEQAAANCKPPLLSDQPEEKNNIYSKLGFGEANISYENCGSSPWYTPSNCKSIQQQQPQLCTPCKDCEKIGNPLSYYNRKRKLLSKKIGDTDATNGNKR
;
A
#
# COMPACT_ATOMS: atom_id res chain seq x y z
N MET A 1 -14.68 20.39 -21.71
CA MET A 1 -14.65 19.13 -20.93
C MET A 1 -13.75 19.32 -19.72
N LYS A 2 -14.14 18.80 -18.55
CA LYS A 2 -13.53 19.07 -17.22
C LYS A 2 -12.66 17.91 -16.69
N THR A 3 -12.30 16.96 -17.51
CA THR A 3 -11.77 15.68 -17.03
C THR A 3 -10.32 15.55 -17.41
N ALA A 4 -9.45 15.65 -16.39
CA ALA A 4 -8.02 15.47 -16.51
C ALA A 4 -7.68 14.07 -17.00
N TYR A 5 -6.56 13.97 -17.71
CA TYR A 5 -6.02 12.76 -18.30
C TYR A 5 -6.02 11.54 -17.36
N ILE A 6 -6.56 10.41 -17.81
CA ILE A 6 -6.73 9.20 -17.01
C ILE A 6 -5.88 8.01 -17.44
N ASN A 7 -5.25 8.04 -18.62
CA ASN A 7 -4.47 6.92 -19.13
C ASN A 7 -3.03 7.32 -19.44
N PRO A 8 -2.07 7.25 -18.50
CA PRO A 8 -0.68 7.67 -18.72
C PRO A 8 0.07 6.89 -19.81
N TYR A 9 -0.49 5.81 -20.36
CA TYR A 9 0.15 5.00 -21.39
C TYR A 9 -0.61 4.98 -22.72
N GLY A 10 -1.67 5.76 -22.85
CA GLY A 10 -2.43 5.88 -24.10
C GLY A 10 -1.62 6.60 -25.18
N GLN A 11 -2.07 6.52 -26.43
CA GLN A 11 -1.39 7.09 -27.59
C GLN A 11 -1.05 8.59 -27.40
N SER A 12 -1.97 9.38 -26.83
CA SER A 12 -1.73 10.79 -26.55
C SER A 12 -0.60 11.05 -25.54
N ALA A 13 -0.36 10.17 -24.55
CA ALA A 13 0.77 10.32 -23.64
C ALA A 13 2.08 10.06 -24.36
N ILE A 14 2.10 9.02 -25.20
CA ILE A 14 3.28 8.66 -25.97
C ILE A 14 3.70 9.85 -26.86
N GLU A 15 2.74 10.48 -27.52
CA GLU A 15 2.95 11.70 -28.30
C GLU A 15 3.48 12.86 -27.43
N ILE A 16 2.86 13.12 -26.27
CA ILE A 16 3.33 14.16 -25.34
C ILE A 16 4.78 13.92 -24.91
N ILE A 17 5.14 12.68 -24.54
CA ILE A 17 6.50 12.35 -24.09
C ILE A 17 7.50 12.44 -25.24
N HIS A 18 7.11 11.99 -26.43
CA HIS A 18 7.94 12.09 -27.63
C HIS A 18 8.21 13.56 -28.00
N ASP A 19 7.18 14.40 -28.01
CA ASP A 19 7.27 15.80 -28.41
C ASP A 19 8.00 16.66 -27.38
N TYR A 20 7.94 16.30 -26.10
CA TYR A 20 8.70 17.00 -25.06
C TYR A 20 10.22 16.89 -25.26
N GLY A 21 10.68 15.76 -25.79
CA GLY A 21 12.09 15.54 -26.15
C GLY A 21 13.02 15.45 -24.94
N ASN A 22 13.75 16.52 -24.64
CA ASN A 22 14.86 16.46 -23.68
C ASN A 22 14.41 16.57 -22.22
N ILE A 23 14.63 15.50 -21.46
CA ILE A 23 14.28 15.39 -20.04
C ILE A 23 14.98 16.43 -19.15
N THR A 24 16.08 17.06 -19.57
CA THR A 24 16.73 18.12 -18.79
C THR A 24 15.86 19.37 -18.67
N ASN A 25 14.92 19.57 -19.60
CA ASN A 25 14.08 20.75 -19.65
C ASN A 25 13.05 20.79 -18.50
N ILE A 26 12.91 19.71 -17.71
CA ILE A 26 11.96 19.67 -16.58
C ILE A 26 12.30 20.68 -15.49
N THR A 27 13.52 21.23 -15.50
CA THR A 27 13.96 22.31 -14.59
C THR A 27 13.68 23.71 -15.12
N GLU A 28 13.26 23.84 -16.38
CA GLU A 28 12.96 25.14 -16.98
C GLU A 28 11.61 25.65 -16.49
N THR A 29 11.54 26.96 -16.23
CA THR A 29 10.30 27.59 -15.79
C THR A 29 9.29 27.61 -16.92
N THR A 30 8.08 27.11 -16.67
CA THR A 30 7.01 27.04 -17.64
C THR A 30 5.90 28.04 -17.30
N GLN A 31 5.72 29.06 -18.13
CA GLN A 31 4.63 30.03 -17.96
C GLN A 31 3.25 29.35 -18.02
N GLU A 32 3.12 28.26 -18.78
CA GLU A 32 1.92 27.43 -18.88
C GLU A 32 1.48 26.90 -17.50
N ILE A 33 2.38 26.23 -16.77
CA ILE A 33 2.09 25.66 -15.43
C ILE A 33 1.63 26.76 -14.48
N ASN A 34 2.37 27.86 -14.44
CA ASN A 34 2.02 29.04 -13.63
C ASN A 34 0.62 29.56 -13.96
N THR A 35 0.30 29.69 -15.24
CA THR A 35 -1.00 30.18 -15.70
C THR A 35 -2.14 29.24 -15.28
N ILE A 36 -1.96 27.94 -15.44
CA ILE A 36 -2.96 26.93 -15.06
C ILE A 36 -3.24 26.99 -13.56
N ILE A 37 -2.17 27.03 -12.76
CA ILE A 37 -2.26 27.05 -11.30
C ILE A 37 -2.95 28.32 -10.79
N HIS A 38 -2.53 29.49 -11.28
CA HIS A 38 -3.12 30.77 -10.86
C HIS A 38 -4.60 30.90 -11.24
N ASN A 39 -5.01 30.30 -12.35
CA ASN A 39 -6.39 30.38 -12.85
C ASN A 39 -7.31 29.30 -12.29
N THR A 40 -6.79 28.31 -11.56
CA THR A 40 -7.62 27.26 -10.99
C THR A 40 -8.08 27.64 -9.58
N HIS A 41 -9.37 27.41 -9.28
CA HIS A 41 -9.98 27.82 -8.01
C HIS A 41 -9.54 26.95 -6.81
N ASN A 42 -9.59 27.53 -5.61
CA ASN A 42 -9.24 26.88 -4.32
C ASN A 42 -7.81 26.32 -4.27
N GLN A 43 -6.85 27.17 -4.62
CA GLN A 43 -5.43 26.81 -4.70
C GLN A 43 -4.53 27.62 -3.78
N ARG A 44 -3.54 26.95 -3.20
CA ARG A 44 -2.40 27.58 -2.51
C ARG A 44 -1.05 26.87 -2.78
N PRO A 45 -0.73 26.40 -4.00
CA PRO A 45 0.61 25.92 -4.27
C PRO A 45 1.58 27.10 -4.24
N LYS A 46 2.55 27.04 -3.33
CA LYS A 46 3.66 27.99 -3.32
C LYS A 46 4.69 27.47 -4.34
N HIS A 47 5.08 28.29 -5.31
CA HIS A 47 6.28 28.11 -6.14
C HIS A 47 6.33 26.85 -7.04
N VAL A 48 5.25 26.48 -7.73
CA VAL A 48 5.31 25.44 -8.77
C VAL A 48 5.58 26.09 -10.12
N ASN A 49 6.84 26.20 -10.51
CA ASN A 49 7.25 26.88 -11.73
C ASN A 49 7.73 25.92 -12.82
N THR A 50 8.08 24.69 -12.45
CA THR A 50 8.73 23.72 -13.33
C THR A 50 8.01 22.37 -13.28
N ILE A 51 8.25 21.51 -14.28
CA ILE A 51 7.74 20.12 -14.26
C ILE A 51 8.38 19.33 -13.10
N LYS A 52 9.62 19.66 -12.73
CA LYS A 52 10.28 19.12 -11.53
C LYS A 52 9.50 19.48 -10.25
N ASP A 53 9.07 20.72 -10.09
CA ASP A 53 8.25 21.12 -8.94
C ASP A 53 6.91 20.39 -8.92
N LEU A 54 6.31 20.19 -10.11
CA LEU A 54 5.07 19.43 -10.27
C LEU A 54 5.22 17.97 -9.80
N CYS A 55 6.37 17.33 -10.06
CA CYS A 55 6.68 16.00 -9.54
C CYS A 55 6.60 15.96 -8.00
N TYR A 56 7.17 16.96 -7.34
CA TYR A 56 7.20 17.05 -5.88
C TYR A 56 5.82 17.33 -5.28
N GLU A 57 5.04 18.20 -5.91
CA GLU A 57 3.68 18.50 -5.45
C GLU A 57 2.72 17.33 -5.65
N LYS A 58 2.89 16.48 -6.68
CA LYS A 58 2.13 15.23 -6.81
C LYS A 58 2.34 14.32 -5.60
N ILE A 59 3.58 14.19 -5.12
CA ILE A 59 3.90 13.39 -3.91
C ILE A 59 3.24 14.02 -2.67
N ARG A 60 3.37 15.34 -2.50
CA ARG A 60 2.76 16.05 -1.36
C ARG A 60 1.23 15.97 -1.37
N GLN A 61 0.61 16.04 -2.55
CA GLN A 61 -0.83 15.85 -2.72
C GLN A 61 -1.25 14.47 -2.25
N TYR A 62 -0.56 13.41 -2.69
CA TYR A 62 -0.89 12.04 -2.30
C TYR A 62 -0.90 11.88 -0.77
N TYR A 63 0.14 12.32 -0.08
CA TYR A 63 0.18 12.27 1.39
C TYR A 63 -0.91 13.13 2.04
N THR A 64 -1.17 14.32 1.51
CA THR A 64 -2.23 15.20 2.02
C THR A 64 -3.61 14.54 1.90
N TYR A 65 -3.89 13.93 0.74
CA TYR A 65 -5.14 13.24 0.48
C TYR A 65 -5.31 12.00 1.36
N GLN A 66 -4.24 11.22 1.61
CA GLN A 66 -4.33 10.07 2.52
C GLN A 66 -4.72 10.46 3.95
N LEU A 67 -4.39 11.68 4.38
CA LEU A 67 -4.72 12.19 5.71
C LEU A 67 -6.09 12.83 5.82
N ARG A 68 -6.43 13.66 4.83
CA ARG A 68 -7.59 14.56 4.90
C ARG A 68 -8.74 14.14 4.00
N LYS A 69 -8.48 13.23 3.06
CA LYS A 69 -9.42 12.83 1.99
C LYS A 69 -9.97 14.04 1.25
N ASN A 70 -9.09 15.01 0.99
CA ASN A 70 -9.40 16.24 0.28
C ASN A 70 -8.17 16.72 -0.51
N ASN A 71 -8.43 17.32 -1.67
CA ASN A 71 -7.49 17.89 -2.62
C ASN A 71 -7.36 19.41 -2.53
N ASP A 72 -7.84 20.05 -1.45
CA ASP A 72 -7.61 21.47 -1.21
C ASP A 72 -6.15 21.85 -1.50
N ASN A 73 -5.97 22.91 -2.28
CA ASN A 73 -4.67 23.41 -2.76
C ASN A 73 -4.05 22.66 -3.94
N TYR A 74 -4.64 21.54 -4.38
CA TYR A 74 -4.14 20.67 -5.44
C TYR A 74 -5.11 20.49 -6.61
N ASN A 75 -6.18 21.29 -6.69
CA ASN A 75 -7.21 21.15 -7.72
C ASN A 75 -6.67 21.22 -9.18
N TYR A 76 -5.48 21.78 -9.39
CA TYR A 76 -4.87 21.95 -10.72
C TYR A 76 -4.44 20.61 -11.28
N LEU A 77 -4.13 19.63 -10.41
CA LEU A 77 -3.85 18.26 -10.82
C LEU A 77 -5.09 17.55 -11.39
N PHE A 78 -6.27 18.15 -11.29
CA PHE A 78 -7.54 17.59 -11.74
C PHE A 78 -8.19 18.42 -12.86
N THR A 79 -7.47 19.39 -13.44
CA THR A 79 -7.94 20.16 -14.60
C THR A 79 -7.41 19.59 -15.90
N GLN A 80 -8.18 19.66 -17.00
CA GLN A 80 -7.71 19.13 -18.28
C GLN A 80 -6.48 19.86 -18.82
N SER A 81 -6.33 21.14 -18.47
CA SER A 81 -5.21 21.97 -18.92
C SER A 81 -3.85 21.52 -18.40
N ILE A 82 -3.78 20.81 -17.26
CA ILE A 82 -2.48 20.34 -16.73
C ILE A 82 -1.95 19.09 -17.45
N THR A 83 -2.76 18.45 -18.30
CA THR A 83 -2.49 17.12 -18.88
C THR A 83 -1.09 16.97 -19.46
N HIS A 84 -0.64 17.96 -20.23
CA HIS A 84 0.68 17.94 -20.85
C HIS A 84 1.79 17.85 -19.79
N ALA A 85 1.85 18.83 -18.88
CA ALA A 85 2.84 18.85 -17.79
C ALA A 85 2.72 17.66 -16.83
N ASP A 86 1.49 17.22 -16.53
CA ASP A 86 1.22 16.10 -15.63
C ASP A 86 1.69 14.76 -16.19
N THR A 87 1.56 14.55 -17.50
CA THR A 87 2.05 13.36 -18.20
C THR A 87 3.57 13.27 -18.07
N ILE A 88 4.27 14.37 -18.41
CA ILE A 88 5.73 14.44 -18.30
C ILE A 88 6.18 14.25 -16.85
N ALA A 89 5.52 14.89 -15.88
CA ALA A 89 5.82 14.72 -14.47
C ALA A 89 5.61 13.28 -13.99
N THR A 90 4.56 12.61 -14.46
CA THR A 90 4.27 11.21 -14.12
C THR A 90 5.37 10.28 -14.65
N HIS A 91 5.74 10.39 -15.93
CA HIS A 91 6.84 9.59 -16.49
C HIS A 91 8.20 9.93 -15.87
N THR A 92 8.42 11.18 -15.47
CA THR A 92 9.63 11.61 -14.75
C THR A 92 9.72 10.93 -13.38
N LEU A 93 8.62 10.90 -12.62
CA LEU A 93 8.56 10.20 -11.33
C LEU A 93 8.84 8.70 -11.49
N LEU A 94 8.27 8.06 -12.52
CA LEU A 94 8.51 6.64 -12.81
C LEU A 94 9.97 6.37 -13.17
N GLN A 95 10.58 7.20 -14.03
CA GLN A 95 12.00 7.11 -14.37
C GLN A 95 12.91 7.31 -13.16
N ALA A 96 12.65 8.35 -12.36
CA ALA A 96 13.40 8.62 -11.13
C ALA A 96 13.30 7.45 -10.14
N THR A 97 12.13 6.82 -10.07
CA THR A 97 11.91 5.69 -9.18
C THR A 97 12.66 4.45 -9.65
N ALA A 98 12.57 4.12 -10.93
CA ALA A 98 13.34 3.02 -11.53
C ALA A 98 14.85 3.21 -11.36
N VAL A 99 15.36 4.42 -11.61
CA VAL A 99 16.78 4.76 -11.55
C VAL A 99 17.35 4.71 -10.14
N CYS A 100 16.62 5.23 -9.15
CA CYS A 100 17.16 5.39 -7.80
C CYS A 100 16.84 4.24 -6.86
N TYR A 101 15.79 3.46 -7.12
CA TYR A 101 15.27 2.48 -6.17
C TYR A 101 14.97 1.11 -6.78
N GLY A 102 14.57 1.05 -8.05
CA GLY A 102 14.23 -0.20 -8.76
C GLY A 102 12.75 -0.60 -8.64
N HIS A 103 12.28 -1.48 -9.52
CA HIS A 103 10.88 -1.91 -9.69
C HIS A 103 10.27 -2.55 -8.46
N ASN A 104 11.11 -3.15 -7.65
CA ASN A 104 10.71 -3.87 -6.47
C ASN A 104 10.57 -2.94 -5.26
N SER A 105 11.13 -1.73 -5.27
CA SER A 105 11.26 -0.87 -4.09
C SER A 105 9.94 -0.41 -3.44
N MET A 106 10.01 0.07 -2.19
CA MET A 106 8.90 0.77 -1.54
C MET A 106 8.48 2.02 -2.31
N GLU A 107 9.46 2.77 -2.80
CA GLU A 107 9.24 3.98 -3.59
C GLU A 107 8.49 3.65 -4.89
N ALA A 108 8.77 2.50 -5.53
CA ALA A 108 8.02 2.02 -6.69
C ALA A 108 6.55 1.70 -6.36
N ASP A 109 6.27 1.02 -5.25
CA ASP A 109 4.89 0.79 -4.79
C ASP A 109 4.18 2.10 -4.46
N MET A 110 4.84 3.01 -3.73
CA MET A 110 4.28 4.30 -3.31
C MET A 110 3.93 5.18 -4.51
N ILE A 111 4.83 5.30 -5.50
CA ILE A 111 4.59 6.08 -6.72
C ILE A 111 3.51 5.43 -7.59
N THR A 112 3.48 4.10 -7.68
CA THR A 112 2.39 3.38 -8.38
C THR A 112 1.05 3.70 -7.74
N ARG A 113 0.93 3.61 -6.41
CA ARG A 113 -0.30 3.95 -5.68
C ARG A 113 -0.69 5.42 -5.84
N LEU A 114 0.27 6.33 -5.84
CA LEU A 114 0.03 7.74 -6.10
C LEU A 114 -0.64 7.93 -7.47
N ILE A 115 -0.13 7.29 -8.51
CA ILE A 115 -0.67 7.39 -9.87
C ILE A 115 -2.10 6.83 -9.92
N ILE A 116 -2.29 5.62 -9.38
CA ILE A 116 -3.60 4.95 -9.34
C ILE A 116 -4.64 5.75 -8.55
N GLU A 117 -4.27 6.26 -7.38
CA GLU A 117 -5.14 7.08 -6.53
C GLU A 117 -5.49 8.41 -7.23
N THR A 118 -4.54 9.02 -7.92
CA THR A 118 -4.78 10.26 -8.71
C THR A 118 -5.79 9.99 -9.83
N ILE A 119 -5.61 8.92 -10.60
CA ILE A 119 -6.50 8.56 -11.71
C ILE A 119 -7.88 8.19 -11.20
N ARG A 120 -7.96 7.40 -10.11
CA ARG A 120 -9.22 7.04 -9.44
C ARG A 120 -10.05 8.28 -9.11
N GLN A 121 -9.42 9.32 -8.54
CA GLN A 121 -10.08 10.58 -8.23
C GLN A 121 -10.54 11.34 -9.49
N ARG A 122 -9.76 11.31 -10.58
CA ARG A 122 -10.18 11.89 -11.88
C ARG A 122 -11.41 11.19 -12.46
N MET A 123 -11.58 9.89 -12.17
CA MET A 123 -12.71 9.07 -12.62
C MET A 123 -14.00 9.24 -11.78
N GLU A 124 -13.99 10.05 -10.71
CA GLU A 124 -15.20 10.30 -9.90
C GLU A 124 -16.22 11.21 -10.61
N SER A 125 -15.84 11.86 -11.72
CA SER A 125 -16.75 12.70 -12.52
C SER A 125 -17.87 11.90 -13.18
N THR A 126 -19.07 12.49 -13.27
CA THR A 126 -20.31 11.85 -13.76
C THR A 126 -20.37 11.65 -15.29
N TYR A 127 -19.38 12.15 -16.04
CA TYR A 127 -19.35 12.11 -17.52
C TYR A 127 -18.07 11.48 -18.04
N MET A 128 -17.79 10.24 -17.64
CA MET A 128 -16.52 9.56 -17.94
C MET A 128 -16.65 8.33 -18.84
N ASP A 129 -17.86 7.93 -19.23
CA ASP A 129 -18.09 6.67 -19.94
C ASP A 129 -17.27 6.56 -21.22
N GLU A 130 -17.38 7.55 -22.12
CA GLU A 130 -16.60 7.60 -23.37
C GLU A 130 -15.08 7.66 -23.11
N VAL A 131 -14.64 8.43 -22.11
CA VAL A 131 -13.21 8.56 -21.79
C VAL A 131 -12.65 7.24 -21.28
N ILE A 132 -13.43 6.52 -20.47
CA ILE A 132 -13.06 5.20 -19.92
C ILE A 132 -13.02 4.17 -21.03
N ASP A 133 -14.01 4.15 -21.92
CA ASP A 133 -14.07 3.20 -23.03
C ASP A 133 -12.91 3.42 -24.00
N ASN A 134 -12.62 4.66 -24.36
CA ASN A 134 -11.45 5.01 -25.18
C ASN A 134 -10.16 4.57 -24.48
N SER A 135 -10.04 4.79 -23.17
CA SER A 135 -8.84 4.39 -22.41
C SER A 135 -8.70 2.88 -22.26
N LEU A 136 -9.80 2.14 -22.12
CA LEU A 136 -9.79 0.67 -22.08
C LEU A 136 -9.42 0.07 -23.42
N SER A 137 -9.85 0.69 -24.53
CA SER A 137 -9.54 0.25 -25.89
C SER A 137 -8.05 0.29 -26.21
N ASP A 138 -7.26 1.11 -25.49
CA ASP A 138 -5.79 1.11 -25.60
C ASP A 138 -5.17 -0.20 -25.08
N TYR A 139 -5.90 -0.98 -24.27
CA TYR A 139 -5.40 -2.21 -23.63
C TYR A 139 -6.11 -3.48 -24.08
N LEU A 140 -7.40 -3.38 -24.41
CA LEU A 140 -8.30 -4.52 -24.58
C LEU A 140 -9.26 -4.29 -25.75
N ASP A 141 -9.62 -5.35 -26.47
CA ASP A 141 -10.74 -5.32 -27.40
C ASP A 141 -12.06 -5.43 -26.61
N ILE A 142 -12.80 -4.32 -26.52
CA ILE A 142 -14.01 -4.19 -25.70
C ILE A 142 -15.05 -5.29 -26.01
N HIS A 143 -15.13 -5.76 -27.25
CA HIS A 143 -16.15 -6.73 -27.65
C HIS A 143 -15.67 -8.19 -27.55
N ASN A 144 -14.36 -8.42 -27.59
CA ASN A 144 -13.80 -9.78 -27.68
C ASN A 144 -12.96 -10.19 -26.47
N THR A 145 -12.84 -9.35 -25.45
CA THR A 145 -12.05 -9.65 -24.25
C THR A 145 -12.56 -10.89 -23.52
N THR A 146 -11.64 -11.79 -23.18
CA THR A 146 -11.90 -13.01 -22.42
C THR A 146 -11.27 -12.97 -21.03
N LEU A 147 -11.67 -13.90 -20.16
CA LEU A 147 -11.07 -14.08 -18.84
C LEU A 147 -9.55 -14.36 -18.92
N THR A 148 -9.10 -15.03 -19.98
CA THR A 148 -7.68 -15.33 -20.22
C THR A 148 -6.86 -14.04 -20.42
N ASP A 149 -7.42 -13.05 -21.10
CA ASP A 149 -6.75 -11.77 -21.38
C ASP A 149 -6.47 -10.98 -20.09
N ILE A 150 -7.37 -11.10 -19.10
CA ILE A 150 -7.25 -10.44 -17.80
C ILE A 150 -6.72 -11.35 -16.69
N LEU A 151 -6.43 -12.63 -16.98
CA LEU A 151 -5.94 -13.61 -16.01
C LEU A 151 -4.72 -13.14 -15.22
N PRO A 152 -3.73 -12.44 -15.82
CA PRO A 152 -2.60 -11.96 -15.05
C PRO A 152 -2.97 -10.90 -14.00
N LEU A 153 -4.05 -10.13 -14.21
CA LEU A 153 -4.56 -9.14 -13.23
C LEU A 153 -5.23 -9.83 -12.04
N ILE A 154 -5.95 -10.92 -12.32
CA ILE A 154 -6.57 -11.75 -11.29
C ILE A 154 -5.48 -12.41 -10.43
N ASN A 155 -4.46 -12.99 -11.07
CA ASN A 155 -3.35 -13.64 -10.38
C ASN A 155 -2.51 -12.67 -9.53
N SER A 156 -2.43 -11.39 -9.91
CA SER A 156 -1.76 -10.36 -9.12
C SER A 156 -2.61 -9.78 -7.98
N ASN A 157 -3.83 -10.30 -7.75
CA ASN A 157 -4.80 -9.75 -6.79
C ASN A 157 -5.13 -8.25 -7.02
N THR A 158 -4.88 -7.71 -8.22
CA THR A 158 -5.19 -6.32 -8.56
C THR A 158 -6.65 -6.15 -8.98
N LEU A 159 -7.29 -7.25 -9.40
CA LEU A 159 -8.69 -7.28 -9.83
C LEU A 159 -9.47 -8.39 -9.11
N ASN A 160 -10.63 -8.06 -8.53
CA ASN A 160 -11.49 -9.02 -7.84
C ASN A 160 -12.51 -9.64 -8.81
N LEU A 161 -12.56 -10.97 -8.88
CA LEU A 161 -13.51 -11.74 -9.70
C LEU A 161 -14.97 -11.41 -9.41
N ASN A 162 -15.31 -11.07 -8.17
CA ASN A 162 -16.69 -10.77 -7.76
C ASN A 162 -17.25 -9.49 -8.41
N HIS A 163 -16.40 -8.69 -9.07
CA HIS A 163 -16.79 -7.46 -9.72
C HIS A 163 -16.88 -7.61 -11.25
N LEU A 164 -16.74 -8.82 -11.80
CA LEU A 164 -16.77 -9.05 -13.26
C LEU A 164 -18.16 -9.43 -13.75
N LEU A 165 -18.53 -8.92 -14.93
CA LEU A 165 -19.70 -9.33 -15.70
C LEU A 165 -19.23 -10.28 -16.81
N LEU A 166 -19.59 -11.55 -16.68
CA LEU A 166 -19.10 -12.61 -17.57
C LEU A 166 -20.26 -13.29 -18.28
N ASN A 167 -20.09 -13.58 -19.57
CA ASN A 167 -20.85 -14.62 -20.26
C ASN A 167 -19.89 -15.74 -20.67
N LYS A 168 -19.97 -16.89 -19.97
CA LYS A 168 -18.98 -17.98 -20.06
C LYS A 168 -17.56 -17.45 -19.80
N GLU A 169 -16.74 -17.36 -20.84
CA GLU A 169 -15.37 -16.84 -20.77
C GLU A 169 -15.24 -15.38 -21.22
N HIS A 170 -16.29 -14.78 -21.79
CA HIS A 170 -16.27 -13.42 -22.32
C HIS A 170 -16.61 -12.39 -21.25
N LEU A 171 -15.83 -11.31 -21.22
CA LEU A 171 -16.05 -10.17 -20.34
C LEU A 171 -16.98 -9.17 -21.03
N ILE A 172 -18.11 -8.87 -20.39
CA ILE A 172 -19.12 -7.97 -20.94
C ILE A 172 -18.76 -6.53 -20.59
N LEU A 173 -18.15 -5.83 -21.55
CA LEU A 173 -17.72 -4.45 -21.39
C LEU A 173 -18.62 -3.47 -22.13
N SER A 174 -19.14 -3.76 -23.33
CA SER A 174 -19.98 -2.79 -24.05
C SER A 174 -21.45 -2.81 -23.61
N TYR A 175 -22.17 -1.72 -23.88
CA TYR A 175 -23.62 -1.67 -23.67
C TYR A 175 -24.35 -2.65 -24.60
N ASP A 176 -23.89 -2.78 -25.83
CA ASP A 176 -24.49 -3.67 -26.82
C ASP A 176 -24.37 -5.13 -26.39
N ASP A 177 -23.19 -5.56 -25.93
CA ASP A 177 -22.98 -6.92 -25.42
C ASP A 177 -23.80 -7.16 -24.15
N PHE A 178 -23.91 -6.15 -23.28
CA PHE A 178 -24.76 -6.22 -22.10
C PHE A 178 -26.24 -6.40 -22.48
N MET A 179 -26.74 -5.67 -23.47
CA MET A 179 -28.13 -5.80 -23.93
C MET A 179 -28.38 -7.14 -24.61
N ASN A 180 -27.44 -7.61 -25.42
CA ASN A 180 -27.54 -8.90 -26.10
C ASN A 180 -27.67 -10.05 -25.09
N GLU A 181 -26.93 -10.00 -23.98
CA GLU A 181 -26.92 -11.09 -23.00
C GLU A 181 -27.96 -10.95 -21.89
N TYR A 182 -28.21 -9.73 -21.43
CA TYR A 182 -28.98 -9.51 -20.20
C TYR A 182 -30.36 -8.89 -20.42
N SER A 183 -30.73 -8.48 -21.63
CA SER A 183 -32.02 -7.79 -21.89
C SER A 183 -33.24 -8.54 -21.35
N SER A 184 -33.28 -9.87 -21.47
CA SER A 184 -34.38 -10.69 -20.98
C SER A 184 -34.57 -10.66 -19.45
N TYR A 185 -33.54 -10.29 -18.69
CA TYR A 185 -33.58 -10.23 -17.23
C TYR A 185 -33.94 -8.84 -16.67
N LEU A 186 -34.16 -7.86 -17.54
CA LEU A 186 -34.34 -6.45 -17.16
C LEU A 186 -35.80 -6.01 -17.19
N GLU A 187 -36.76 -6.93 -17.07
CA GLU A 187 -38.18 -6.61 -17.00
C GLU A 187 -38.45 -5.55 -15.90
N HIS A 188 -39.15 -4.48 -16.28
CA HIS A 188 -39.47 -3.32 -15.43
C HIS A 188 -38.28 -2.48 -14.92
N ARG A 189 -37.08 -2.67 -15.46
CA ARG A 189 -35.90 -1.83 -15.15
C ARG A 189 -35.45 -1.07 -16.39
N ARG A 190 -34.78 0.07 -16.18
CA ARG A 190 -34.11 0.81 -17.26
C ARG A 190 -32.73 0.18 -17.50
N PRO A 191 -32.49 -0.46 -18.65
CA PRO A 191 -31.23 -1.18 -18.88
C PRO A 191 -30.00 -0.29 -18.76
N GLU A 192 -30.09 0.96 -19.22
CA GLU A 192 -29.01 1.95 -19.16
C GLU A 192 -28.57 2.20 -17.71
N THR A 193 -29.54 2.32 -16.79
CA THR A 193 -29.25 2.53 -15.37
C THR A 193 -28.57 1.31 -14.74
N ILE A 194 -29.00 0.11 -15.11
CA ILE A 194 -28.41 -1.13 -14.58
C ILE A 194 -27.00 -1.33 -15.13
N TYR A 195 -26.80 -1.11 -16.43
CA TYR A 195 -25.48 -1.12 -17.05
C TYR A 195 -24.55 -0.11 -16.39
N GLN A 196 -25.00 1.12 -16.16
CA GLN A 196 -24.19 2.13 -15.48
C GLN A 196 -23.79 1.71 -14.06
N LEU A 197 -24.69 1.08 -13.31
CA LEU A 197 -24.37 0.64 -11.93
C LEU A 197 -23.37 -0.53 -11.91
N LEU A 198 -23.57 -1.54 -12.77
CA LEU A 198 -22.78 -2.76 -12.75
C LEU A 198 -21.50 -2.64 -13.57
N CYS A 199 -21.60 -2.17 -14.81
CA CYS A 199 -20.48 -2.17 -15.75
C CYS A 199 -19.52 -1.00 -15.51
N MET A 200 -19.99 0.20 -15.17
CA MET A 200 -19.07 1.34 -14.99
C MET A 200 -18.14 1.20 -13.79
N SER A 201 -18.64 0.65 -12.68
CA SER A 201 -17.79 0.38 -11.51
C SER A 201 -16.71 -0.66 -11.85
N MET A 202 -17.10 -1.73 -12.55
CA MET A 202 -16.18 -2.74 -13.06
C MET A 202 -15.14 -2.16 -14.02
N LYS A 203 -15.55 -1.38 -15.03
CA LYS A 203 -14.65 -0.75 -16.01
C LYS A 203 -13.61 0.13 -15.34
N LYS A 204 -14.00 0.91 -14.33
CA LYS A 204 -13.07 1.75 -13.57
C LYS A 204 -12.01 0.91 -12.88
N GLU A 205 -12.40 -0.13 -12.14
CA GLU A 205 -11.44 -1.00 -11.45
C GLU A 205 -10.56 -1.79 -12.44
N LEU A 206 -11.13 -2.26 -13.57
CA LEU A 206 -10.38 -2.92 -14.64
C LEU A 206 -9.32 -1.99 -15.24
N LEU A 207 -9.68 -0.75 -15.59
CA LEU A 207 -8.74 0.21 -16.14
C LEU A 207 -7.63 0.53 -15.13
N LEU A 208 -7.97 0.74 -13.86
CA LEU A 208 -6.97 0.99 -12.81
C LEU A 208 -6.00 -0.19 -12.66
N ALA A 209 -6.49 -1.43 -12.69
CA ALA A 209 -5.64 -2.63 -12.61
C ALA A 209 -4.71 -2.77 -13.84
N LEU A 210 -5.20 -2.42 -15.04
CA LEU A 210 -4.39 -2.41 -16.27
C LEU A 210 -3.28 -1.35 -16.19
N ILE A 211 -3.62 -0.13 -15.75
CA ILE A 211 -2.66 0.96 -15.57
C ILE A 211 -1.63 0.62 -14.49
N GLU A 212 -2.03 -0.03 -13.39
CA GLU A 212 -1.13 -0.47 -12.32
C GLU A 212 -0.10 -1.46 -12.87
N ARG A 213 -0.57 -2.47 -13.60
CA ARG A 213 0.29 -3.46 -14.26
C ARG A 213 1.24 -2.81 -15.27
N GLN A 214 0.73 -1.88 -16.07
CA GLN A 214 1.56 -1.18 -17.06
C GLN A 214 2.62 -0.30 -16.39
N THR A 215 2.28 0.30 -15.25
CA THR A 215 3.21 1.06 -14.41
C THR A 215 4.36 0.19 -13.89
N GLN A 216 4.03 -0.98 -13.33
CA GLN A 216 5.05 -1.93 -12.86
C GLN A 216 5.97 -2.38 -14.01
N LYS A 217 5.39 -2.72 -15.17
CA LYS A 217 6.17 -3.08 -16.38
C LYS A 217 7.08 -1.95 -16.85
N TYR A 218 6.59 -0.71 -16.82
CA TYR A 218 7.35 0.46 -17.25
C TYR A 218 8.58 0.69 -16.35
N ILE A 219 8.41 0.63 -15.02
CA ILE A 219 9.52 0.77 -14.07
C ILE A 219 10.55 -0.36 -14.26
N TYR A 220 10.08 -1.62 -14.39
CA TYR A 220 10.96 -2.76 -14.67
C TYR A 220 11.75 -2.60 -15.97
N THR A 221 11.10 -2.13 -17.03
CA THR A 221 11.73 -1.92 -18.33
C THR A 221 12.86 -0.90 -18.22
N ILE A 222 12.63 0.25 -17.57
CA ILE A 222 13.66 1.26 -17.37
C ILE A 222 14.83 0.70 -16.58
N GLU A 223 14.56 0.02 -15.45
CA GLU A 223 15.61 -0.58 -14.65
C GLU A 223 16.47 -1.57 -15.45
N SER A 224 15.83 -2.39 -16.30
CA SER A 224 16.54 -3.33 -17.17
C SER A 224 17.48 -2.61 -18.16
N MET A 225 17.08 -1.42 -18.64
CA MET A 225 17.86 -0.59 -19.56
C MET A 225 19.05 0.12 -18.89
N LEU A 226 19.04 0.29 -17.56
CA LEU A 226 20.15 0.93 -16.83
C LEU A 226 21.47 0.17 -16.92
N LYS A 227 21.44 -1.10 -17.35
CA LYS A 227 22.64 -1.89 -17.65
C LYS A 227 23.42 -1.33 -18.85
N GLN A 228 22.78 -0.54 -19.70
CA GLN A 228 23.31 -0.08 -20.98
C GLN A 228 23.30 1.45 -21.13
N ILE A 229 22.44 2.14 -20.39
CA ILE A 229 22.20 3.58 -20.54
C ILE A 229 22.39 4.28 -19.20
N GLU A 230 23.22 5.34 -19.19
CA GLU A 230 23.36 6.19 -18.03
C GLU A 230 22.22 7.21 -17.95
N PRO A 231 21.47 7.26 -16.84
CA PRO A 231 20.35 8.18 -16.69
C PRO A 231 20.82 9.62 -16.45
N ALA A 232 20.06 10.58 -16.99
CA ALA A 232 20.33 12.01 -16.83
C ALA A 232 20.39 12.43 -15.35
N GLY A 233 21.31 13.35 -15.00
CA GLY A 233 21.53 13.79 -13.63
C GLY A 233 20.28 14.35 -12.94
N VAL A 234 19.41 15.01 -13.70
CA VAL A 234 18.13 15.55 -13.20
C VAL A 234 17.19 14.45 -12.69
N ILE A 235 17.21 13.26 -13.30
CA ILE A 235 16.38 12.12 -12.86
C ILE A 235 16.86 11.62 -11.50
N ARG A 236 18.18 11.57 -11.27
CA ARG A 236 18.75 11.23 -9.96
C ARG A 236 18.42 12.29 -8.91
N GLU A 237 18.41 13.57 -9.29
CA GLU A 237 18.01 14.67 -8.41
C GLU A 237 16.57 14.48 -7.94
N VAL A 238 15.63 14.29 -8.87
CA VAL A 238 14.21 14.01 -8.57
C VAL A 238 14.10 12.80 -7.65
N GLY A 239 14.79 11.69 -7.98
CA GLY A 239 14.79 10.48 -7.18
C GLY A 239 15.20 10.74 -5.73
N SER A 240 16.29 11.49 -5.50
CA SER A 240 16.76 11.83 -4.15
C SER A 240 15.77 12.64 -3.32
N GLN A 241 14.90 13.42 -3.98
CA GLN A 241 13.89 14.25 -3.32
C GLN A 241 12.62 13.47 -2.97
N ILE A 242 12.30 12.39 -3.70
CA ILE A 242 11.15 11.50 -3.38
C ILE A 242 11.18 11.08 -1.90
N LYS A 243 12.32 10.51 -1.47
CA LYS A 243 12.50 10.03 -0.09
C LYS A 243 12.50 11.15 0.94
N LYS A 244 13.06 12.32 0.62
CA LYS A 244 13.03 13.48 1.52
C LYS A 244 11.61 13.98 1.74
N ILE A 245 10.83 14.13 0.68
CA ILE A 245 9.43 14.56 0.75
C ILE A 245 8.61 13.56 1.54
N GLU A 246 8.78 12.26 1.29
CA GLU A 246 8.14 11.20 2.06
C GLU A 246 8.45 11.32 3.57
N GLN A 247 9.73 11.43 3.93
CA GLN A 247 10.15 11.58 5.33
C GLN A 247 9.57 12.84 5.98
N GLU A 248 9.57 13.97 5.26
CA GLU A 248 8.95 15.22 5.72
C GLU A 248 7.45 15.04 5.96
N GLN A 249 6.73 14.44 5.01
CA GLN A 249 5.29 14.22 5.14
C GLN A 249 4.96 13.28 6.29
N VAL A 250 5.67 12.15 6.41
CA VAL A 250 5.51 11.19 7.52
C VAL A 250 5.78 11.87 8.86
N LYS A 251 6.84 12.69 8.96
CA LYS A 251 7.13 13.46 10.18
C LYS A 251 6.02 14.46 10.49
N MET A 252 5.55 15.24 9.52
CA MET A 252 4.44 16.18 9.70
C MET A 252 3.14 15.47 10.15
N ILE A 253 2.90 14.26 9.65
CA ILE A 253 1.77 13.41 10.06
C ILE A 253 1.90 13.02 11.53
N ASN A 254 3.09 12.57 11.92
CA ASN A 254 3.38 12.14 13.28
C ASN A 254 3.30 13.31 14.26
N ASP A 255 3.86 14.47 13.92
CA ASP A 255 3.85 15.67 14.75
C ASP A 255 2.42 16.21 15.00
N LYS A 256 1.56 16.19 13.96
CA LYS A 256 0.15 16.60 14.11
C LYS A 256 -0.66 15.64 14.98
N ARG A 257 -0.32 14.35 14.98
CA ARG A 257 -0.97 13.35 15.83
C ARG A 257 -0.42 13.33 17.26
N GLY A 258 0.86 13.65 17.45
CA GLY A 258 1.48 13.82 18.76
C GLY A 258 0.88 14.97 19.59
N LYS A 259 0.32 16.00 18.94
CA LYS A 259 -0.38 17.10 19.64
C LYS A 259 -1.74 16.70 20.24
N ASN A 260 -2.40 15.67 19.72
CA ASN A 260 -3.67 15.17 20.27
C ASN A 260 -3.48 13.97 21.23
N ASN A 261 -2.26 13.48 21.38
CA ASN A 261 -1.89 12.47 22.38
C ASN A 261 -0.59 12.91 23.06
N ALA A 262 -0.72 13.79 24.07
CA ALA A 262 0.37 14.32 24.89
C ALA A 262 1.11 13.27 25.76
N PHE A 263 1.24 12.02 25.30
CA PHE A 263 1.72 10.87 26.08
C PHE A 263 2.75 9.96 25.38
N THR A 264 3.33 10.31 24.21
CA THR A 264 4.20 9.36 23.47
C THR A 264 5.56 9.91 23.05
N ASN A 265 6.61 9.58 23.82
CA ASN A 265 8.03 9.60 23.42
C ASN A 265 8.52 8.22 22.89
N TYR A 266 7.62 7.37 22.37
CA TYR A 266 8.00 6.07 21.77
C TYR A 266 7.86 6.15 20.25
N ASN A 267 8.96 5.89 19.54
CA ASN A 267 8.99 5.81 18.08
C ASN A 267 8.65 4.36 17.67
N ASP A 268 7.37 3.97 17.83
CA ASP A 268 6.85 2.60 17.61
C ASP A 268 6.68 2.25 16.10
N ASP A 269 7.45 2.89 15.22
CA ASP A 269 7.23 2.90 13.76
C ASP A 269 8.40 2.37 12.95
N VAL A 270 9.43 2.01 13.68
CA VAL A 270 10.66 1.44 13.17
C VAL A 270 10.88 0.14 13.95
N PRO A 271 11.71 -0.75 13.43
CA PRO A 271 12.05 -1.95 14.15
C PRO A 271 12.62 -1.63 15.54
N THR A 272 12.00 -2.20 16.59
CA THR A 272 12.46 -2.07 17.97
C THR A 272 12.74 -3.45 18.56
N PRO A 273 13.84 -3.63 19.33
CA PRO A 273 14.12 -4.91 19.98
C PRO A 273 12.97 -5.38 20.89
N TYR A 274 12.84 -6.69 21.05
CA TYR A 274 11.88 -7.25 21.98
C TYR A 274 12.21 -6.90 23.43
N ILE A 275 11.19 -6.54 24.20
CA ILE A 275 11.26 -6.49 25.67
C ILE A 275 10.44 -7.66 26.19
N THR A 276 11.08 -8.80 26.40
CA THR A 276 10.44 -10.07 26.76
C THR A 276 9.58 -9.96 28.03
N GLU A 277 9.99 -9.12 28.98
CA GLU A 277 9.29 -8.83 30.24
C GLU A 277 7.95 -8.11 29.99
N ALA A 278 7.81 -7.47 28.82
CA ALA A 278 6.58 -6.80 28.41
C ALA A 278 5.60 -7.73 27.68
N PHE A 279 6.01 -8.94 27.28
CA PHE A 279 5.11 -9.86 26.56
C PHE A 279 3.88 -10.19 27.41
N PRO A 280 2.67 -10.20 26.82
CA PRO A 280 1.47 -10.58 27.54
C PRO A 280 1.48 -12.08 27.90
N PRO A 281 0.71 -12.50 28.92
CA PRO A 281 0.68 -13.90 29.37
C PRO A 281 0.38 -14.90 28.26
N CYS A 282 -0.53 -14.55 27.33
CA CYS A 282 -0.88 -15.40 26.20
C CYS A 282 0.28 -15.64 25.23
N VAL A 283 1.10 -14.63 24.96
CA VAL A 283 2.29 -14.76 24.12
C VAL A 283 3.34 -15.62 24.80
N ARG A 284 3.61 -15.40 26.10
CA ARG A 284 4.57 -16.22 26.85
C ARG A 284 4.16 -17.69 26.87
N LYS A 285 2.87 -17.98 27.06
CA LYS A 285 2.33 -19.34 26.98
C LYS A 285 2.45 -19.93 25.59
N ALA A 286 2.15 -19.18 24.53
CA ALA A 286 2.29 -19.66 23.16
C ALA A 286 3.76 -19.98 22.81
N LEU A 287 4.73 -19.18 23.28
CA LEU A 287 6.17 -19.45 23.12
C LEU A 287 6.62 -20.75 23.80
N MET A 288 6.00 -21.13 24.92
CA MET A 288 6.27 -22.39 25.63
C MET A 288 5.68 -23.62 24.93
N GLY A 289 4.91 -23.43 23.85
CA GLY A 289 4.25 -24.51 23.12
C GLY A 289 2.85 -24.84 23.64
N THR A 290 2.05 -25.47 22.77
CA THR A 290 0.68 -25.89 23.06
C THR A 290 0.43 -27.33 22.62
N ASN A 291 -0.63 -27.95 23.14
CA ASN A 291 -1.02 -29.31 22.78
C ASN A 291 -1.76 -29.35 21.43
N SER A 292 -1.86 -30.54 20.83
CA SER A 292 -2.35 -30.83 19.48
C SER A 292 -3.61 -30.05 19.03
N GLY A 293 -4.59 -29.82 19.92
CA GLY A 293 -5.84 -29.13 19.58
C GLY A 293 -5.73 -27.61 19.37
N GLY A 294 -4.56 -26.98 19.59
CA GLY A 294 -4.44 -25.53 19.63
C GLY A 294 -3.23 -24.88 18.95
N ARG A 295 -2.27 -25.70 18.51
CA ARG A 295 -0.96 -25.25 18.04
C ARG A 295 -0.99 -24.43 16.75
N ASN A 296 -1.84 -24.76 15.76
CA ASN A 296 -1.91 -24.00 14.50
C ASN A 296 -2.44 -22.58 14.77
N TYR A 297 -3.45 -22.47 15.65
CA TYR A 297 -3.92 -21.15 16.09
C TYR A 297 -2.83 -20.41 16.86
N ALA A 298 -2.25 -21.06 17.87
CA ALA A 298 -1.29 -20.43 18.77
C ALA A 298 -0.06 -19.91 18.03
N VAL A 299 0.49 -20.69 17.11
CA VAL A 299 1.72 -20.37 16.38
C VAL A 299 1.42 -19.53 15.13
N SER A 300 0.63 -20.06 14.19
CA SER A 300 0.42 -19.46 12.87
C SER A 300 -0.50 -18.24 12.94
N LEU A 301 -1.64 -18.32 13.63
CA LEU A 301 -2.66 -17.25 13.63
C LEU A 301 -2.48 -16.19 14.73
N PHE A 302 -1.74 -16.50 15.79
CA PHE A 302 -1.57 -15.61 16.92
C PHE A 302 -0.13 -15.15 17.10
N LEU A 303 0.79 -16.06 17.37
CA LEU A 303 2.16 -15.72 17.73
C LEU A 303 2.93 -15.10 16.55
N THR A 304 2.75 -15.63 15.34
CA THR A 304 3.41 -15.13 14.13
C THR A 304 3.08 -13.65 13.87
N PRO A 305 1.80 -13.24 13.71
CA PRO A 305 1.40 -11.83 13.69
C PRO A 305 1.93 -10.99 14.85
N PHE A 306 1.84 -11.51 16.08
CA PHE A 306 2.24 -10.75 17.25
C PHE A 306 3.75 -10.44 17.22
N LEU A 307 4.59 -11.44 17.01
CA LEU A 307 6.04 -11.31 17.01
C LEU A 307 6.51 -10.38 15.90
N SER A 308 5.95 -10.51 14.69
CA SER A 308 6.32 -9.62 13.59
C SER A 308 6.00 -8.16 13.89
N TYR A 309 4.78 -7.85 14.35
CA TYR A 309 4.40 -6.47 14.65
C TYR A 309 5.12 -5.93 15.89
N ALA A 310 5.30 -6.74 16.94
CA ALA A 310 6.02 -6.34 18.14
C ALA A 310 7.50 -5.99 17.88
N ARG A 311 8.10 -6.55 16.83
CA ARG A 311 9.49 -6.28 16.43
C ARG A 311 9.63 -5.18 15.40
N LEU A 312 8.79 -5.19 14.37
CA LEU A 312 8.96 -4.35 13.18
C LEU A 312 8.10 -3.09 13.24
N TYR A 313 6.85 -3.21 13.71
CA TYR A 313 5.90 -2.10 13.66
C TYR A 313 4.89 -2.10 14.83
N PRO A 314 5.34 -1.85 16.07
CA PRO A 314 4.47 -1.96 17.25
C PRO A 314 3.30 -0.96 17.22
N GLY A 315 3.44 0.16 16.52
CA GLY A 315 2.50 1.27 16.44
C GLY A 315 1.35 1.08 15.43
N VAL A 316 1.18 -0.11 14.84
CA VAL A 316 0.23 -0.35 13.73
C VAL A 316 -1.19 0.19 13.97
N TYR A 317 -1.75 0.01 15.17
CA TYR A 317 -3.13 0.44 15.47
C TYR A 317 -3.28 1.95 15.70
N ALA A 318 -2.19 2.69 15.86
CA ALA A 318 -2.23 4.14 16.04
C ALA A 318 -2.14 4.90 14.71
N ARG A 319 -2.02 4.18 13.57
CA ARG A 319 -1.64 4.77 12.28
C ARG A 319 -2.49 4.25 11.13
N HIS A 320 -2.44 5.00 10.03
CA HIS A 320 -3.27 4.82 8.84
C HIS A 320 -2.47 4.30 7.63
N ILE A 321 -1.31 3.65 7.84
CA ILE A 321 -0.64 2.95 6.73
C ILE A 321 -1.60 1.84 6.30
N LYS A 322 -2.22 2.00 5.13
CA LYS A 322 -3.10 0.99 4.56
C LYS A 322 -2.23 -0.12 3.98
N ASN A 323 -2.42 -1.33 4.49
CA ASN A 323 -1.72 -2.55 4.05
C ASN A 323 -0.18 -2.45 4.17
N PRO A 324 0.37 -2.33 5.39
CA PRO A 324 1.81 -2.39 5.58
C PRO A 324 2.35 -3.76 5.18
N ARG A 325 3.55 -3.79 4.59
CA ARG A 325 4.31 -5.01 4.29
C ARG A 325 5.52 -5.10 5.21
N ILE A 326 6.03 -6.31 5.42
CA ILE A 326 7.23 -6.52 6.23
C ILE A 326 8.43 -5.78 5.63
N ILE A 327 8.55 -5.78 4.30
CA ILE A 327 9.66 -5.11 3.62
C ILE A 327 9.66 -3.60 3.79
N ASP A 328 8.50 -3.03 4.15
CA ASP A 328 8.40 -1.61 4.45
C ASP A 328 9.15 -1.24 5.75
N MET A 329 9.40 -2.23 6.61
CA MET A 329 10.03 -2.08 7.93
C MET A 329 11.37 -2.82 8.04
N ASP A 330 11.55 -3.88 7.25
CA ASP A 330 12.75 -4.72 7.20
C ASP A 330 13.15 -4.99 5.74
N PRO A 331 13.73 -4.00 5.03
CA PRO A 331 13.99 -4.09 3.58
C PRO A 331 14.95 -5.22 3.18
N THR A 332 15.86 -5.61 4.08
CA THR A 332 16.84 -6.68 3.85
C THR A 332 16.32 -8.05 4.32
N LEU A 333 15.14 -8.10 4.94
CA LEU A 333 14.55 -9.28 5.57
C LEU A 333 15.44 -9.88 6.68
N THR A 334 16.43 -9.14 7.17
CA THR A 334 17.41 -9.64 8.15
C THR A 334 16.73 -9.89 9.48
N ILE A 335 15.94 -8.94 9.97
CA ILE A 335 15.25 -9.08 11.26
C ILE A 335 14.20 -10.21 11.17
N THR A 336 13.52 -10.31 10.03
CA THR A 336 12.53 -11.34 9.76
C THR A 336 13.14 -12.74 9.80
N ASN A 337 14.25 -12.95 9.09
CA ASN A 337 14.90 -14.25 9.00
C ASN A 337 15.71 -14.62 10.24
N GLU A 338 16.38 -13.66 10.88
CA GLU A 338 17.34 -13.94 11.96
C GLU A 338 16.76 -13.76 13.37
N GLU A 339 15.67 -13.01 13.53
CA GLU A 339 15.07 -12.76 14.86
C GLU A 339 13.63 -13.28 14.97
N ILE A 340 12.77 -13.01 13.98
CA ILE A 340 11.33 -13.30 14.07
C ILE A 340 11.05 -14.77 13.81
N LEU A 341 11.51 -15.31 12.66
CA LEU A 341 11.28 -16.71 12.29
C LEU A 341 11.84 -17.70 13.31
N PRO A 342 13.07 -17.54 13.84
CA PRO A 342 13.60 -18.51 14.80
C PRO A 342 12.75 -18.62 16.06
N LEU A 343 12.15 -17.52 16.54
CA LEU A 343 11.25 -17.55 17.69
C LEU A 343 9.93 -18.28 17.37
N ILE A 344 9.41 -18.13 16.15
CA ILE A 344 8.20 -18.84 15.70
C ILE A 344 8.50 -20.34 15.58
N GLU A 345 9.62 -20.71 14.94
CA GLU A 345 10.05 -22.10 14.76
C GLU A 345 10.35 -22.77 16.10
N GLN A 346 10.95 -22.05 17.05
CA GLN A 346 11.17 -22.54 18.41
C GLN A 346 9.84 -22.81 19.13
N ALA A 347 8.86 -21.89 19.03
CA ALA A 347 7.54 -22.10 19.62
C ALA A 347 6.80 -23.29 18.98
N ALA A 348 6.95 -23.47 17.67
CA ALA A 348 6.43 -24.63 16.95
C ALA A 348 7.06 -25.94 17.42
N ALA A 349 8.38 -25.96 17.64
CA ALA A 349 9.10 -27.11 18.16
C ALA A 349 8.70 -27.46 19.61
N ASN A 350 8.36 -26.45 20.42
CA ASN A 350 7.90 -26.64 21.79
C ASN A 350 6.47 -27.23 21.89
N CYS A 351 5.69 -27.23 20.80
CA CYS A 351 4.35 -27.82 20.78
C CYS A 351 4.39 -29.34 20.96
N LYS A 352 3.25 -29.92 21.37
CA LYS A 352 3.11 -31.36 21.61
C LYS A 352 1.91 -31.93 20.83
N PRO A 353 2.13 -32.64 19.71
CA PRO A 353 3.42 -32.85 19.02
C PRO A 353 3.99 -31.57 18.38
N PRO A 354 5.30 -31.51 18.08
CA PRO A 354 5.93 -30.38 17.41
C PRO A 354 5.21 -30.01 16.11
N LEU A 355 4.83 -28.75 15.94
CA LEU A 355 3.89 -28.33 14.90
C LEU A 355 4.42 -28.61 13.48
N LEU A 356 5.62 -28.12 13.16
CA LEU A 356 6.16 -28.21 11.79
C LEU A 356 6.68 -29.59 11.43
N SER A 357 6.95 -30.45 12.42
CA SER A 357 7.28 -31.85 12.17
C SER A 357 6.03 -32.68 11.91
N ASP A 358 4.93 -32.38 12.58
CA ASP A 358 3.66 -33.11 12.45
C ASP A 358 2.80 -32.58 11.30
N GLN A 359 2.90 -31.28 11.00
CA GLN A 359 2.17 -30.57 9.94
C GLN A 359 3.11 -29.61 9.20
N PRO A 360 3.97 -30.10 8.28
CA PRO A 360 4.94 -29.28 7.56
C PRO A 360 4.31 -28.14 6.75
N GLU A 361 3.08 -28.32 6.26
CA GLU A 361 2.32 -27.33 5.51
C GLU A 361 2.03 -26.04 6.30
N GLU A 362 2.04 -26.09 7.63
CA GLU A 362 1.85 -24.91 8.48
C GLU A 362 2.99 -23.89 8.33
N LYS A 363 4.14 -24.29 7.76
CA LYS A 363 5.20 -23.37 7.37
C LYS A 363 4.71 -22.36 6.32
N ASN A 364 3.91 -22.80 5.35
CA ASN A 364 3.34 -21.93 4.32
C ASN A 364 2.30 -20.99 4.94
N ASN A 365 1.54 -21.46 5.94
CA ASN A 365 0.62 -20.60 6.70
C ASN A 365 1.38 -19.50 7.46
N ILE A 366 2.51 -19.80 8.10
CA ILE A 366 3.36 -18.80 8.77
C ILE A 366 3.82 -17.74 7.77
N TYR A 367 4.34 -18.15 6.61
CA TYR A 367 4.78 -17.22 5.55
C TYR A 367 3.65 -16.35 5.03
N SER A 368 2.47 -16.95 4.83
CA SER A 368 1.27 -16.22 4.43
C SER A 368 0.83 -15.20 5.48
N LYS A 369 0.95 -15.49 6.78
CA LYS A 369 0.63 -14.51 7.84
C LYS A 369 1.63 -13.38 7.96
N LEU A 370 2.87 -13.60 7.53
CA LEU A 370 3.91 -12.57 7.41
C LEU A 370 3.77 -11.72 6.13
N GLY A 371 2.88 -12.11 5.21
CA GLY A 371 2.60 -11.37 3.99
C GLY A 371 3.34 -11.87 2.75
N PHE A 372 3.94 -13.07 2.79
CA PHE A 372 4.72 -13.63 1.67
C PHE A 372 3.95 -14.67 0.82
N GLY A 373 2.66 -14.86 1.07
CA GLY A 373 1.89 -15.94 0.43
C GLY A 373 2.32 -17.34 0.85
N GLU A 374 2.05 -18.35 0.01
CA GLU A 374 2.38 -19.76 0.28
C GLU A 374 3.80 -20.16 -0.16
N ALA A 375 4.59 -19.21 -0.65
CA ALA A 375 5.95 -19.40 -1.15
C ALA A 375 7.00 -19.08 -0.06
N ASN A 376 8.28 -19.07 -0.44
CA ASN A 376 9.39 -18.74 0.45
C ASN A 376 9.42 -17.24 0.83
N ILE A 377 10.07 -16.93 1.95
CA ILE A 377 10.35 -15.54 2.34
C ILE A 377 11.41 -14.97 1.40
N SER A 378 10.96 -14.06 0.55
CA SER A 378 11.82 -13.34 -0.38
C SER A 378 11.23 -11.96 -0.66
N TYR A 379 12.02 -11.13 -1.33
CA TYR A 379 11.57 -9.81 -1.74
C TYR A 379 10.35 -9.91 -2.67
N GLU A 380 10.43 -10.80 -3.65
CA GLU A 380 9.46 -10.97 -4.74
C GLU A 380 8.09 -11.42 -4.24
N ASN A 381 8.07 -12.21 -3.18
CA ASN A 381 6.85 -12.73 -2.60
C ASN A 381 6.21 -11.77 -1.58
N CYS A 382 6.90 -10.69 -1.19
CA CYS A 382 6.37 -9.76 -0.19
C CYS A 382 5.17 -8.98 -0.73
N GLY A 383 4.01 -9.15 -0.08
CA GLY A 383 2.73 -8.59 -0.52
C GLY A 383 1.84 -9.57 -1.27
N SER A 384 2.29 -10.82 -1.53
CA SER A 384 1.44 -11.88 -2.09
C SER A 384 0.27 -12.26 -1.18
N SER A 385 0.38 -11.98 0.11
CA SER A 385 -0.72 -12.03 1.08
C SER A 385 -0.69 -10.79 2.00
N PRO A 386 -1.80 -10.44 2.68
CA PRO A 386 -1.77 -9.40 3.68
C PRO A 386 -0.81 -9.73 4.82
N TRP A 387 -0.09 -8.75 5.35
CA TRP A 387 0.56 -8.91 6.65
C TRP A 387 -0.51 -8.91 7.74
N TYR A 388 -0.76 -10.08 8.36
CA TYR A 388 -1.91 -10.25 9.25
C TYR A 388 -1.65 -9.59 10.60
N THR A 389 -2.56 -8.72 11.03
CA THR A 389 -2.52 -8.16 12.40
C THR A 389 -2.87 -9.23 13.45
N PRO A 390 -2.29 -9.12 14.68
CA PRO A 390 -2.52 -10.12 15.71
C PRO A 390 -3.99 -10.19 16.16
N SER A 391 -4.41 -11.40 16.48
CA SER A 391 -5.74 -11.68 17.03
C SER A 391 -6.01 -10.89 18.31
N ASN A 392 -7.23 -10.35 18.44
CA ASN A 392 -7.64 -9.64 19.65
C ASN A 392 -7.89 -10.59 20.83
N CYS A 393 -7.96 -10.05 22.05
CA CYS A 393 -8.11 -10.85 23.28
C CYS A 393 -9.40 -11.70 23.29
N LYS A 394 -10.49 -11.22 22.68
CA LYS A 394 -11.77 -11.94 22.62
C LYS A 394 -11.67 -13.17 21.72
N SER A 395 -11.04 -13.04 20.55
CA SER A 395 -10.77 -14.15 19.64
C SER A 395 -9.89 -15.19 20.30
N ILE A 396 -8.83 -14.78 21.00
CA ILE A 396 -7.94 -15.69 21.73
C ILE A 396 -8.71 -16.44 22.82
N GLN A 397 -9.55 -15.74 23.59
CA GLN A 397 -10.36 -16.37 24.64
C GLN A 397 -11.36 -17.39 24.08
N GLN A 398 -11.95 -17.12 22.91
CA GLN A 398 -12.89 -18.02 22.26
C GLN A 398 -12.21 -19.25 21.65
N GLN A 399 -11.08 -19.03 20.96
CA GLN A 399 -10.44 -20.08 20.16
C GLN A 399 -9.43 -20.88 20.97
N GLN A 400 -8.71 -20.25 21.91
CA GLN A 400 -7.67 -20.86 22.74
C GLN A 400 -7.71 -20.30 24.18
N PRO A 401 -8.79 -20.59 24.95
CA PRO A 401 -8.98 -20.05 26.30
C PRO A 401 -7.81 -20.36 27.25
N GLN A 402 -7.12 -21.48 27.07
CA GLN A 402 -5.98 -21.88 27.88
C GLN A 402 -4.75 -20.96 27.74
N LEU A 403 -4.62 -20.22 26.63
CA LEU A 403 -3.60 -19.18 26.47
C LEU A 403 -3.93 -17.93 27.26
N CYS A 404 -5.22 -17.67 27.52
CA CYS A 404 -5.65 -16.49 28.24
C CYS A 404 -5.52 -16.70 29.76
N THR A 405 -4.59 -15.98 30.39
CA THR A 405 -4.59 -15.77 31.84
C THR A 405 -4.90 -14.30 32.10
N PRO A 406 -6.17 -13.93 32.34
CA PRO A 406 -6.52 -12.54 32.62
C PRO A 406 -5.73 -12.01 33.81
N CYS A 407 -5.15 -10.84 33.66
CA CYS A 407 -4.55 -10.08 34.77
C CYS A 407 -5.14 -8.66 34.80
N LYS A 408 -4.92 -7.93 35.89
CA LYS A 408 -5.42 -6.54 36.05
C LYS A 408 -5.03 -5.61 34.89
N ASP A 409 -3.90 -5.88 34.23
CA ASP A 409 -3.45 -5.14 33.05
C ASP A 409 -4.19 -5.54 31.76
N CYS A 410 -4.68 -6.78 31.65
CA CYS A 410 -5.43 -7.29 30.50
C CYS A 410 -6.90 -6.83 30.49
N GLU A 411 -7.54 -6.63 31.64
CA GLU A 411 -8.96 -6.25 31.74
C GLU A 411 -9.29 -4.95 30.98
N LYS A 412 -8.33 -4.03 30.89
CA LYS A 412 -8.49 -2.72 30.27
C LYS A 412 -8.03 -2.68 28.81
N ILE A 413 -7.57 -3.80 28.25
CA ILE A 413 -6.87 -3.85 26.96
C ILE A 413 -7.44 -4.98 26.10
N GLY A 414 -8.09 -4.62 24.99
CA GLY A 414 -8.73 -5.58 24.08
C GLY A 414 -7.77 -6.33 23.14
N ASN A 415 -6.46 -6.02 23.14
CA ASN A 415 -5.51 -6.55 22.18
C ASN A 415 -4.09 -6.81 22.77
N PRO A 416 -3.47 -7.98 22.52
CA PRO A 416 -2.13 -8.31 23.04
C PRO A 416 -1.01 -7.34 22.64
N LEU A 417 -1.02 -6.80 21.42
CA LEU A 417 0.01 -5.84 20.99
C LEU A 417 -0.12 -4.51 21.76
N SER A 418 -1.35 -4.05 22.00
CA SER A 418 -1.61 -2.88 22.84
C SER A 418 -1.16 -3.09 24.28
N TYR A 419 -1.31 -4.31 24.81
CA TYR A 419 -0.78 -4.68 26.12
C TYR A 419 0.75 -4.54 26.14
N TYR A 420 1.40 -5.16 25.15
CA TYR A 420 2.86 -5.14 25.02
C TYR A 420 3.37 -3.69 24.99
N ASN A 421 2.82 -2.84 24.14
CA ASN A 421 3.23 -1.45 24.02
C ASN A 421 3.04 -0.66 25.32
N ARG A 422 1.92 -0.86 26.02
CA ARG A 422 1.69 -0.22 27.33
C ARG A 422 2.71 -0.72 28.37
N LYS A 423 2.99 -2.02 28.41
CA LYS A 423 3.90 -2.63 29.38
C LYS A 423 5.34 -2.18 29.15
N ARG A 424 5.80 -2.12 27.90
CA ARG A 424 7.09 -1.51 27.51
C ARG A 424 7.25 -0.09 28.06
N LYS A 425 6.23 0.75 27.84
CA LYS A 425 6.20 2.13 28.32
C LYS A 425 6.28 2.23 29.85
N LEU A 426 5.61 1.34 30.58
CA LEU A 426 5.68 1.30 32.04
C LEU A 426 7.06 0.85 32.54
N LEU A 427 7.69 -0.12 31.87
CA LEU A 427 9.02 -0.59 32.22
C LEU A 427 10.09 0.49 31.98
N SER A 428 10.02 1.22 30.85
CA SER A 428 10.97 2.31 30.58
C SER A 428 10.84 3.48 31.55
N LYS A 429 9.63 3.79 32.04
CA LYS A 429 9.43 4.84 33.06
C LYS A 429 10.07 4.46 34.40
N LYS A 430 9.95 3.19 34.81
CA LYS A 430 10.58 2.71 36.06
C LYS A 430 12.10 2.79 36.01
N ILE A 431 12.71 2.55 34.86
CA ILE A 431 14.16 2.67 34.64
C ILE A 431 14.59 4.15 34.70
N GLY A 432 13.85 5.05 34.05
CA GLY A 432 14.12 6.49 34.12
C GLY A 432 14.01 7.09 35.54
N ASP A 433 13.05 6.63 36.35
CA ASP A 433 12.90 7.08 37.74
C ASP A 433 14.00 6.52 38.66
N THR A 434 14.57 5.35 38.36
CA THR A 434 15.68 4.76 39.13
C THR A 434 17.02 5.42 38.83
N ASP A 435 17.25 5.87 37.59
CA ASP A 435 18.43 6.67 37.22
C ASP A 435 18.36 8.10 37.79
N ALA A 436 17.18 8.72 37.81
CA ALA A 436 16.98 10.05 38.40
C ALA A 436 17.17 10.07 39.93
N THR A 437 16.83 8.98 40.63
CA THR A 437 17.02 8.86 42.08
C THR A 437 18.47 8.54 42.48
N ASN A 438 19.25 7.90 41.60
CA ASN A 438 20.69 7.67 41.81
C ASN A 438 21.57 8.87 41.39
N GLY A 439 21.10 9.73 40.47
CA GLY A 439 21.79 10.96 40.10
C GLY A 439 21.76 12.08 41.16
N ASN A 440 20.80 12.03 42.08
CA ASN A 440 20.67 12.97 43.22
C ASN A 440 21.40 12.51 44.49
N LYS A 441 22.23 11.46 44.40
CA LYS A 441 23.15 11.01 45.47
C LYS A 441 24.59 10.94 44.93
N ARG A 442 25.12 12.07 44.47
CA ARG A 442 26.56 12.30 44.36
C ARG A 442 26.91 13.71 44.81
#